data_AF-A0A7K1JNX2-F1
#
_entry.id   AF-A0A7K1JNX2-F1
#
_cell.length_a   1.000
_cell.length_b   1.000
_cell.length_c   1.000
_cell.angle_alpha   90.00
_cell.angle_beta   90.00
_cell.angle_gamma   90.00
#
_symmetry.space_group_name_H-M   'P 1'
#
loop_
_entity.id
_entity.type
_entity.pdbx_description
1 polymer ?
#
loop_
_entity_poly.entity_id
_entity_poly.type
_entity_poly.pdbx_seq_one_letter_code
_entity_poly.pdbx_strand_id
1 'polypeptide(L)'
;MKASVFDFVPPQGWRAESKVADAFEARGAHGFVIDDYARLIPSANISWREVVLVRSASRFLRQTGLSMSDSYLIETLCQHADFVAAQVDLFVSRFDPQLYDRESRVANAQCREQGFIEATTSVDEDRILRAFASFVSAMSRTNWFQCGRDG
;
A
#
# COMPACT_ATOMS: atom_id res chain seq x y z
N MET A 1 -7.22 13.22 28.72
CA MET A 1 -6.87 11.80 28.96
C MET A 1 -5.68 11.47 28.06
N LYS A 2 -4.47 11.28 28.60
CA LYS A 2 -3.35 10.79 27.78
C LYS A 2 -3.64 9.32 27.49
N ALA A 3 -4.01 9.00 26.24
CA ALA A 3 -4.08 7.62 25.82
C ALA A 3 -2.69 7.01 26.05
N SER A 4 -2.60 6.00 26.92
CA SER A 4 -1.43 5.14 27.01
C SER A 4 -1.27 4.49 25.65
N VAL A 5 -0.40 5.04 24.81
CA VAL A 5 -0.03 4.43 23.54
C VAL A 5 0.67 3.13 23.90
N PHE A 6 0.07 2.01 23.52
CA PHE A 6 0.67 0.70 23.73
C PHE A 6 1.87 0.59 22.78
N ASP A 7 3.08 0.75 23.33
CA ASP A 7 4.31 0.54 22.57
C ASP A 7 4.73 -0.92 22.74
N PHE A 8 4.50 -1.70 21.69
CA PHE A 8 4.96 -3.09 21.63
C PHE A 8 6.48 -3.12 21.54
N VAL A 9 7.12 -3.78 22.53
CA VAL A 9 8.56 -4.05 22.54
C VAL A 9 8.76 -5.54 22.28
N PRO A 10 9.32 -5.94 21.12
CA PRO A 10 9.54 -7.36 20.83
C PRO A 10 10.57 -7.95 21.81
N PRO A 11 10.33 -9.16 22.34
CA PRO A 11 11.29 -9.84 23.22
C PRO A 11 12.57 -10.25 22.47
N GLN A 12 13.65 -10.52 23.21
CA GLN A 12 14.91 -10.96 22.62
C GLN A 12 14.73 -12.24 21.80
N GLY A 13 15.18 -12.24 20.53
CA GLY A 13 15.07 -13.39 19.63
C GLY A 13 13.74 -13.53 18.89
N TRP A 14 12.80 -12.61 19.09
CA TRP A 14 11.55 -12.54 18.33
C TRP A 14 11.79 -12.36 16.83
N ARG A 15 11.01 -13.06 16.00
CA ARG A 15 10.99 -12.92 14.54
C ARG A 15 9.53 -12.92 14.08
N ALA A 16 9.15 -11.95 13.26
CA ALA A 16 7.84 -11.92 12.63
C ALA A 16 7.62 -13.19 11.78
N GLU A 17 6.65 -14.01 12.19
CA GLU A 17 6.22 -15.17 11.40
C GLU A 17 5.14 -14.80 10.37
N SER A 18 4.59 -13.58 10.46
CA SER A 18 3.56 -13.06 9.55
C SER A 18 3.71 -11.55 9.31
N LYS A 19 3.13 -11.05 8.22
CA LYS A 19 3.10 -9.61 7.91
C LYS A 19 2.39 -8.79 8.99
N VAL A 20 1.44 -9.40 9.70
CA VAL A 20 0.76 -8.76 10.84
C VAL A 20 1.72 -8.61 12.02
N ALA A 21 2.44 -9.67 12.39
CA ALA A 21 3.45 -9.60 13.45
C ALA A 21 4.56 -8.57 13.13
N ASP A 22 5.02 -8.56 11.88
CA ASP A 22 6.00 -7.59 11.37
C ASP A 22 5.50 -6.14 11.52
N ALA A 23 4.21 -5.89 11.29
CA ALA A 23 3.63 -4.55 11.48
C ALA A 23 3.63 -4.10 12.95
N PHE A 24 3.39 -5.01 13.89
CA PHE A 24 3.48 -4.71 15.33
C PHE A 24 4.93 -4.43 15.75
N GLU A 25 5.90 -5.18 15.24
CA GLU A 25 7.32 -4.87 15.44
C GLU A 25 7.69 -3.49 14.86
N ALA A 26 7.24 -3.21 13.64
CA ALA A 26 7.49 -1.94 12.97
C ALA A 26 6.88 -0.73 13.71
N ARG A 27 5.81 -0.93 14.50
CA ARG A 27 5.26 0.13 15.38
C ARG A 27 6.32 0.61 16.37
N GLY A 28 7.00 -0.33 17.03
CA GLY A 28 8.06 -0.03 18.01
C GLY A 28 9.38 0.39 17.35
N ALA A 29 9.82 -0.33 16.32
CA ALA A 29 11.14 -0.12 15.71
C ALA A 29 11.19 1.05 14.71
N HIS A 30 10.09 1.32 14.01
CA HIS A 30 10.05 2.26 12.88
C HIS A 30 8.97 3.34 13.03
N GLY A 31 8.23 3.35 14.14
CA GLY A 31 7.14 4.29 14.37
C GLY A 31 5.97 4.10 13.41
N PHE A 32 5.80 2.92 12.80
CA PHE A 32 4.66 2.61 11.93
C PHE A 32 3.36 2.95 12.68
N VAL A 33 2.41 3.61 12.02
CA VAL A 33 1.12 3.95 12.65
C VAL A 33 0.12 2.85 12.31
N ILE A 34 -0.38 2.17 13.35
CA ILE A 34 -1.48 1.21 13.25
C ILE A 34 -2.79 2.00 13.33
N ASP A 35 -3.33 2.33 12.17
CA ASP A 35 -4.64 2.96 11.97
C ASP A 35 -5.50 2.08 11.03
N ASP A 36 -6.62 2.60 10.52
CA ASP A 36 -7.53 1.84 9.65
C ASP A 36 -6.85 1.31 8.37
N TYR A 37 -5.78 1.94 7.87
CA TYR A 37 -5.02 1.41 6.73
C TYR A 37 -4.32 0.09 7.06
N ALA A 38 -4.00 -0.18 8.33
CA ALA A 38 -3.38 -1.45 8.73
C ALA A 38 -4.26 -2.67 8.44
N ARG A 39 -5.58 -2.48 8.23
CA ARG A 39 -6.49 -3.53 7.76
C ARG A 39 -6.10 -4.09 6.39
N LEU A 40 -5.39 -3.32 5.57
CA LEU A 40 -4.89 -3.80 4.27
C LEU A 40 -3.81 -4.89 4.42
N ILE A 41 -3.12 -4.97 5.56
CA ILE A 41 -2.09 -5.99 5.78
C ILE A 41 -2.68 -7.40 5.66
N PRO A 42 -3.71 -7.77 6.45
CA PRO A 42 -4.37 -9.06 6.28
C PRO A 42 -5.28 -9.11 5.04
N SER A 43 -5.95 -8.02 4.64
CA SER A 43 -6.91 -8.07 3.53
C SER A 43 -6.24 -8.22 2.16
N ALA A 44 -5.19 -7.44 1.89
CA ALA A 44 -4.47 -7.44 0.61
C ALA A 44 -3.16 -8.23 0.66
N ASN A 45 -2.86 -8.87 1.80
CA ASN A 45 -1.59 -9.57 2.05
C ASN A 45 -0.38 -8.70 1.69
N ILE A 46 -0.34 -7.44 2.16
CA ILE A 46 0.77 -6.50 1.95
C ILE A 46 1.50 -6.19 3.27
N SER A 47 2.75 -5.79 3.19
CA SER A 47 3.61 -5.41 4.33
C SER A 47 3.23 -4.04 4.88
N TRP A 48 3.68 -3.74 6.12
CA TRP A 48 3.49 -2.42 6.71
C TRP A 48 4.13 -1.31 5.87
N ARG A 49 5.24 -1.59 5.19
CA ARG A 49 5.85 -0.65 4.23
C ARG A 49 4.85 -0.38 3.12
N GLU A 50 4.39 -1.40 2.42
CA GLU A 50 3.42 -1.23 1.32
C GLU A 50 2.13 -0.51 1.76
N VAL A 51 1.67 -0.68 3.01
CA VAL A 51 0.59 0.15 3.59
C VAL A 51 0.95 1.64 3.63
N VAL A 52 2.18 1.99 4.00
CA VAL A 52 2.66 3.38 3.96
C VAL A 52 2.67 3.93 2.53
N LEU A 53 2.96 3.11 1.51
CA LEU A 53 2.85 3.51 0.10
C LEU A 53 1.40 3.86 -0.24
N VAL A 54 0.45 2.96 0.07
CA VAL A 54 -0.98 3.17 -0.18
C VAL A 54 -1.48 4.42 0.56
N ARG A 55 -1.12 4.59 1.83
CA ARG A 55 -1.48 5.78 2.63
C ARG A 55 -0.91 7.07 2.03
N SER A 56 0.31 7.03 1.50
CA SER A 56 0.94 8.17 0.82
C SER A 56 0.20 8.52 -0.46
N ALA A 57 -0.18 7.52 -1.25
CA ALA A 57 -0.99 7.68 -2.45
C ALA A 57 -2.35 8.31 -2.13
N SER A 58 -3.08 7.81 -1.11
CA SER A 58 -4.37 8.38 -0.69
C SER A 58 -4.24 9.88 -0.34
N ARG A 59 -3.20 10.23 0.43
CA ARG A 59 -2.97 11.62 0.85
C ARG A 59 -2.68 12.53 -0.34
N PHE A 60 -1.85 12.07 -1.27
CA PHE A 60 -1.56 12.81 -2.49
C PHE A 60 -2.83 12.99 -3.34
N LEU A 61 -3.60 11.92 -3.56
CA LEU A 61 -4.82 11.97 -4.36
C LEU A 61 -5.87 12.92 -3.78
N ARG A 62 -5.98 12.99 -2.45
CA ARG A 62 -6.83 14.00 -1.79
C ARG A 62 -6.35 15.42 -2.06
N GLN A 63 -5.04 15.67 -2.05
CA GLN A 63 -4.49 16.99 -2.39
C GLN A 63 -4.74 17.37 -3.85
N THR A 64 -4.80 16.40 -4.75
CA THR A 64 -5.05 16.62 -6.19
C THR A 64 -6.53 16.53 -6.60
N GLY A 65 -7.46 16.42 -5.64
CA GLY A 65 -8.91 16.56 -5.91
C GLY A 65 -9.75 15.28 -5.81
N LEU A 66 -9.24 14.19 -5.23
CA LEU A 66 -10.07 13.04 -4.85
C LEU A 66 -10.88 13.38 -3.59
N SER A 67 -12.12 13.83 -3.80
CA SER A 67 -13.03 14.27 -2.72
C SER A 67 -13.85 13.12 -2.13
N MET A 68 -13.19 12.19 -1.45
CA MET A 68 -13.84 11.10 -0.69
C MET A 68 -13.44 11.17 0.79
N SER A 69 -14.29 10.63 1.68
CA SER A 69 -13.91 10.49 3.09
C SER A 69 -12.84 9.41 3.24
N ASP A 70 -11.94 9.58 4.22
CA ASP A 70 -10.88 8.59 4.47
C ASP A 70 -11.47 7.22 4.83
N SER A 71 -12.56 7.19 5.60
CA SER A 71 -13.23 5.94 5.97
C SER A 71 -13.80 5.19 4.77
N TYR A 72 -14.49 5.90 3.86
CA TYR A 72 -15.04 5.29 2.65
C TYR A 72 -13.92 4.80 1.72
N LEU A 73 -12.89 5.62 1.52
CA LEU A 73 -11.73 5.23 0.71
C LEU A 73 -11.07 3.96 1.25
N ILE A 74 -10.78 3.89 2.55
CA ILE A 74 -10.14 2.71 3.16
C ILE A 74 -11.04 1.48 3.06
N GLU A 75 -12.34 1.65 3.28
CA GLU A 75 -13.32 0.56 3.14
C GLU A 75 -13.35 0.03 1.70
N THR A 76 -13.43 0.91 0.69
CA THR A 76 -13.35 0.55 -0.72
C THR A 76 -12.05 -0.19 -1.03
N LEU A 77 -10.89 0.31 -0.57
CA LEU A 77 -9.61 -0.38 -0.78
C LEU A 77 -9.56 -1.76 -0.11
N CYS A 78 -10.20 -1.93 1.04
CA CYS A 78 -10.30 -3.23 1.71
C CYS A 78 -11.24 -4.19 0.98
N GLN A 79 -12.32 -3.69 0.36
CA GLN A 79 -13.22 -4.49 -0.46
C GLN A 79 -12.56 -4.90 -1.79
N HIS A 80 -11.73 -4.01 -2.34
CA HIS A 80 -10.94 -4.23 -3.55
C HIS A 80 -9.49 -4.60 -3.23
N ALA A 81 -9.29 -5.51 -2.28
CA ALA A 81 -7.96 -5.85 -1.76
C ALA A 81 -7.03 -6.45 -2.84
N ASP A 82 -7.57 -7.22 -3.78
CA ASP A 82 -6.80 -7.78 -4.90
C ASP A 82 -6.31 -6.69 -5.86
N PHE A 83 -7.10 -5.62 -6.06
CA PHE A 83 -6.64 -4.43 -6.77
C PHE A 83 -5.48 -3.77 -6.03
N VAL A 84 -5.56 -3.60 -4.70
CA VAL A 84 -4.46 -3.04 -3.91
C VAL A 84 -3.19 -3.87 -4.05
N ALA A 85 -3.30 -5.19 -3.99
CA ALA A 85 -2.17 -6.10 -4.19
C ALA A 85 -1.58 -5.98 -5.61
N ALA A 86 -2.42 -5.90 -6.64
CA ALA A 86 -1.98 -5.66 -8.01
C ALA A 86 -1.30 -4.29 -8.17
N GLN A 87 -1.81 -3.26 -7.49
CA GLN A 87 -1.25 -1.91 -7.49
C GLN A 87 0.16 -1.87 -6.90
N VAL A 88 0.34 -2.56 -5.78
CA VAL A 88 1.63 -2.70 -5.11
C VAL A 88 2.59 -3.52 -5.99
N ASP A 89 2.15 -4.63 -6.57
CA ASP A 89 2.98 -5.41 -7.50
C ASP A 89 3.37 -4.61 -8.74
N LEU A 90 2.48 -3.77 -9.28
CA LEU A 90 2.81 -2.85 -10.37
C LEU A 90 3.88 -1.84 -9.94
N PHE A 91 3.70 -1.22 -8.78
CA PHE A 91 4.69 -0.28 -8.23
C PHE A 91 6.06 -0.95 -8.07
N VAL A 92 6.11 -2.10 -7.41
CA VAL A 92 7.35 -2.85 -7.20
C VAL A 92 7.94 -3.25 -8.53
N SER A 93 7.12 -3.74 -9.46
CA SER A 93 7.56 -4.17 -10.78
C SER A 93 8.25 -3.04 -11.56
N ARG A 94 7.75 -1.82 -11.44
CA ARG A 94 8.31 -0.66 -12.13
C ARG A 94 9.63 -0.17 -11.55
N PHE A 95 9.80 -0.27 -10.24
CA PHE A 95 10.84 0.50 -9.53
C PHE A 95 11.86 -0.34 -8.79
N ASP A 96 11.61 -1.62 -8.55
CA ASP A 96 12.58 -2.50 -7.90
C ASP A 96 13.81 -2.67 -8.80
N PRO A 97 14.99 -2.19 -8.37
CA PRO A 97 16.22 -2.28 -9.17
C PRO A 97 16.72 -3.73 -9.34
N GLN A 98 16.32 -4.64 -8.45
CA GLN A 98 16.76 -6.04 -8.45
C GLN A 98 15.84 -6.96 -9.27
N LEU A 99 14.75 -6.42 -9.82
CA LEU A 99 13.75 -7.22 -10.52
C LEU A 99 14.19 -7.61 -11.94
N TYR A 100 14.13 -8.90 -12.21
CA TYR A 100 14.26 -9.50 -13.54
C TYR A 100 12.91 -9.52 -14.27
N ASP A 101 12.93 -9.58 -15.61
CA ASP A 101 11.73 -9.64 -16.47
C ASP A 101 10.72 -8.49 -16.23
N ARG A 102 11.26 -7.29 -15.96
CA ARG A 102 10.47 -6.08 -15.62
C ARG A 102 9.31 -5.84 -16.56
N GLU A 103 9.54 -5.88 -17.87
CA GLU A 103 8.48 -5.59 -18.86
C GLU A 103 7.31 -6.55 -18.74
N SER A 104 7.56 -7.86 -18.64
CA SER A 104 6.52 -8.88 -18.49
C SER A 104 5.78 -8.76 -17.17
N ARG A 105 6.49 -8.44 -16.08
CA ARG A 105 5.90 -8.25 -14.75
C ARG A 105 5.01 -7.01 -14.69
N VAL A 106 5.47 -5.89 -15.26
CA VAL A 106 4.68 -4.66 -15.40
C VAL A 106 3.43 -4.93 -16.23
N ALA A 107 3.55 -5.57 -17.39
CA ALA A 107 2.40 -5.86 -18.26
C ALA A 107 1.36 -6.77 -17.57
N ASN A 108 1.81 -7.79 -16.84
CA ASN A 108 0.93 -8.67 -16.07
C ASN A 108 0.19 -7.89 -14.97
N ALA A 109 0.92 -7.10 -14.16
CA ALA A 109 0.32 -6.34 -13.08
C ALA A 109 -0.68 -5.29 -13.60
N GLN A 110 -0.37 -4.59 -14.70
CA GLN A 110 -1.30 -3.66 -15.37
C GLN A 110 -2.55 -4.36 -15.90
N CYS A 111 -2.41 -5.55 -16.48
CA CYS A 111 -3.55 -6.33 -16.96
C CYS A 111 -4.50 -6.71 -15.80
N ARG A 112 -3.94 -7.17 -14.66
CA ARG A 112 -4.72 -7.49 -13.46
C ARG A 112 -5.40 -6.25 -12.87
N GLU A 113 -4.66 -5.17 -12.70
CA GLU A 113 -5.17 -3.86 -12.23
C GLU A 113 -6.37 -3.41 -13.07
N GLN A 114 -6.22 -3.41 -14.40
CA GLN A 114 -7.26 -2.99 -15.33
C GLN A 114 -8.50 -3.90 -15.25
N GLY A 115 -8.31 -5.21 -15.09
CA GLY A 115 -9.43 -6.15 -14.90
C GLY A 115 -10.25 -5.86 -13.65
N PHE A 116 -9.63 -5.47 -12.54
CA PHE A 116 -10.35 -5.08 -11.32
C PHE A 116 -11.11 -3.76 -11.48
N ILE A 117 -10.52 -2.78 -12.17
CA ILE A 117 -11.20 -1.52 -12.50
C ILE A 117 -12.45 -1.80 -13.33
N GLU A 118 -12.34 -2.63 -14.38
CA GLU A 118 -13.46 -2.97 -15.27
C GLU A 118 -14.57 -3.79 -14.59
N ALA A 119 -14.23 -4.57 -13.56
CA ALA A 119 -15.19 -5.34 -12.78
C ALA A 119 -16.01 -4.48 -11.79
N THR A 120 -15.64 -3.21 -11.61
CA THR A 120 -16.28 -2.32 -10.65
C THR A 120 -17.66 -1.88 -11.13
N THR A 121 -18.66 -1.93 -10.25
CA THR A 121 -20.05 -1.58 -10.57
C THR A 121 -20.47 -0.20 -10.07
N SER A 122 -19.73 0.35 -9.11
CA SER A 122 -19.97 1.68 -8.54
C SER A 122 -19.09 2.73 -9.22
N VAL A 123 -19.69 3.85 -9.62
CA VAL A 123 -18.98 5.00 -10.23
C VAL A 123 -17.96 5.59 -9.26
N ASP A 124 -18.29 5.65 -7.97
CA ASP A 124 -17.40 6.21 -6.96
C ASP A 124 -16.19 5.30 -6.70
N GLU A 125 -16.41 3.97 -6.69
CA GLU A 125 -15.34 2.99 -6.56
C GLU A 125 -14.43 3.02 -7.81
N ASP A 126 -14.99 3.04 -9.02
CA ASP A 126 -14.23 3.14 -10.28
C ASP A 126 -13.36 4.41 -10.27
N ARG A 127 -13.91 5.53 -9.82
CA ARG A 127 -13.16 6.78 -9.65
C ARG A 127 -11.99 6.64 -8.67
N ILE A 128 -12.18 5.95 -7.55
CA ILE A 128 -11.10 5.68 -6.58
C ILE A 128 -10.03 4.81 -7.24
N LEU A 129 -10.39 3.65 -7.81
CA LEU A 129 -9.43 2.71 -8.37
C LEU A 129 -8.63 3.35 -9.52
N ARG A 130 -9.31 4.08 -10.43
CA ARG A 130 -8.64 4.83 -11.52
C ARG A 130 -7.72 5.93 -11.02
N ALA A 131 -8.03 6.58 -9.90
CA ALA A 131 -7.15 7.58 -9.30
C ALA A 131 -5.86 6.93 -8.77
N PHE A 132 -5.96 5.77 -8.10
CA PHE A 132 -4.78 4.99 -7.69
C PHE A 132 -3.97 4.47 -8.87
N ALA A 133 -4.65 4.02 -9.92
CA ALA A 133 -4.02 3.60 -11.17
C ALA A 133 -3.22 4.75 -11.81
N SER A 134 -3.83 5.93 -11.88
CA SER A 134 -3.19 7.14 -12.40
C SER A 134 -2.00 7.58 -11.54
N PHE A 135 -2.10 7.46 -10.21
CA PHE A 135 -0.99 7.76 -9.32
C PHE A 135 0.23 6.89 -9.62
N VAL A 136 0.04 5.56 -9.70
CA VAL A 136 1.17 4.67 -9.95
C VAL A 136 1.68 4.82 -11.38
N SER A 137 0.78 4.98 -12.34
CA SER A 137 1.13 5.14 -13.75
C SER A 137 2.03 6.36 -13.99
N ALA A 138 1.72 7.48 -13.32
CA ALA A 138 2.40 8.77 -13.47
C ALA A 138 3.76 8.87 -12.75
N MET A 139 4.05 8.01 -11.77
CA MET A 139 5.35 8.08 -11.08
C MET A 139 6.51 7.78 -12.03
N SER A 140 7.54 8.60 -11.96
CA SER A 140 8.76 8.43 -12.79
C SER A 140 10.00 8.07 -11.98
N ARG A 141 10.04 8.43 -10.69
CA ARG A 141 11.17 8.18 -9.79
C ARG A 141 10.66 7.90 -8.37
N THR A 142 11.39 7.09 -7.63
CA THR A 142 11.13 6.82 -6.21
C THR A 142 12.43 6.47 -5.49
N ASN A 143 12.51 6.81 -4.20
CA ASN A 143 13.57 6.38 -3.30
C ASN A 143 13.16 5.19 -2.42
N TRP A 144 12.02 4.56 -2.71
CA TRP A 144 11.45 3.47 -1.92
C TRP A 144 12.41 2.31 -1.62
N PHE A 145 13.26 1.98 -2.60
CA PHE A 145 14.21 0.86 -2.55
C PHE A 145 15.57 1.24 -1.98
N GLN A 146 15.76 2.49 -1.58
CA GLN A 146 16.98 2.92 -0.90
C GLN A 146 16.92 2.49 0.56
N CYS A 147 17.87 1.65 0.97
CA CYS A 147 17.95 1.08 2.33
C CYS A 147 19.01 1.79 3.20
N GLY A 148 19.89 2.60 2.60
CA GLY A 148 21.00 3.28 3.26
C GLY A 148 20.95 4.80 3.15
N ARG A 149 21.86 5.48 3.87
CA ARG A 149 22.00 6.95 3.86
C ARG A 149 22.58 7.49 2.55
N ASP A 150 23.25 6.64 1.77
CA ASP A 150 24.00 7.01 0.55
C ASP A 150 23.39 6.45 -0.74
N GLY A 151 22.18 5.87 -0.67
CA GLY A 151 21.53 5.15 -1.78
C GLY A 151 21.51 3.65 -1.57
#